data_AF-A0A373N957-F1
#
_entry.id   AF-A0A373N957-F1
#
_cell.length_a   1.000
_cell.length_b   1.000
_cell.length_c   1.000
_cell.angle_alpha   90.00
_cell.angle_beta   90.00
_cell.angle_gamma   90.00
#
_symmetry.space_group_name_H-M   'P 1'
#
loop_
_entity.id
_entity.type
_entity.pdbx_description
1 polymer ?
#
loop_
_entity_poly.entity_id
_entity_poly.type
_entity_poly.pdbx_seq_one_letter_code
_entity_poly.pdbx_strand_id
1 'polypeptide(L)'
;MHINNNDLEKFQNDVMNTDEMISFLEHLDQCDYCLEQLIEHSEQDTQTVAPAYMKETIMKRATAPDTRARKAAVDTTHKMRIFYEGLRTVVGVALALVMLLSLGQANFFTPQVPKSATEATAARQEARSSLRSFSNSLTDGLCSGSQKLAEYINNLSNTITNGGN
;
A
#
# COMPACT_ATOMS: atom_id res chain seq x y z
N MET A 1 20.54 17.87 24.99
CA MET A 1 21.43 18.31 23.90
C MET A 1 20.57 19.15 22.98
N HIS A 2 20.93 20.41 22.70
CA HIS A 2 20.11 21.35 21.94
C HIS A 2 20.64 21.51 20.52
N ILE A 3 19.79 22.01 19.64
CA ILE A 3 20.17 22.39 18.28
C ILE A 3 21.13 23.59 18.32
N ASN A 4 22.09 23.63 17.39
CA ASN A 4 23.03 24.73 17.24
C ASN A 4 22.37 25.91 16.51
N ASN A 5 22.74 27.15 16.86
CA ASN A 5 22.29 28.36 16.17
C ASN A 5 22.59 28.35 14.66
N ASN A 6 23.67 27.67 14.24
CA ASN A 6 23.97 27.46 12.81
C ASN A 6 22.90 26.64 12.08
N ASP A 7 22.29 25.65 12.75
CA ASP A 7 21.24 24.84 12.13
C ASP A 7 19.92 25.61 12.07
N LEU A 8 19.66 26.48 13.04
CA LEU A 8 18.54 27.42 13.02
C LEU A 8 18.65 28.40 11.84
N GLU A 9 19.85 28.95 11.60
CA GLU A 9 20.11 29.85 10.47
C GLU A 9 19.98 29.12 9.12
N LYS A 10 20.48 27.88 9.01
CA LYS A 10 20.28 27.05 7.82
C LYS A 10 18.82 26.73 7.54
N PHE A 11 18.03 26.51 8.59
CA PHE A 11 16.59 26.27 8.48
C PHE A 11 15.86 27.52 7.97
N GLN A 12 16.16 28.69 8.51
CA GLN A 12 15.54 29.95 8.09
C GLN A 12 15.89 30.34 6.65
N ASN A 13 17.12 30.06 6.21
CA ASN A 13 17.60 30.38 4.86
C ASN A 13 17.29 29.29 3.82
N ASP A 14 16.56 28.23 4.17
CA ASP A 14 16.23 27.10 3.27
C ASP A 14 17.47 26.42 2.66
N VAL A 15 18.59 26.38 3.41
CA VAL A 15 19.87 25.79 2.97
C VAL A 15 20.05 24.36 3.50
N MET A 16 19.17 23.94 4.41
CA MET A 16 19.23 22.62 5.05
C MET A 16 18.74 21.51 4.12
N ASN A 17 19.47 20.39 4.04
CA ASN A 17 19.06 19.24 3.24
C ASN A 17 17.85 18.51 3.85
N THR A 18 17.11 17.74 3.07
CA THR A 18 15.89 17.04 3.54
C THR A 18 16.12 16.15 4.76
N ASP A 19 17.22 15.40 4.81
CA ASP A 19 17.50 14.50 5.94
C ASP A 19 17.88 15.28 7.22
N GLU A 20 18.62 16.38 7.06
CA GLU A 20 18.98 17.29 8.15
C GLU A 20 17.73 18.02 8.66
N MET A 21 16.84 18.42 7.76
CA MET A 21 15.55 19.05 8.03
C MET A 21 14.65 18.13 8.85
N ILE A 22 14.56 16.86 8.48
CA ILE A 22 13.76 15.87 9.22
C ILE A 22 14.30 15.71 10.65
N SER A 23 15.62 15.56 10.81
CA SER A 23 16.26 15.42 12.12
C SER A 23 16.09 16.67 13.00
N PHE A 24 16.21 17.86 12.40
CA PHE A 24 15.96 19.14 13.05
C PHE A 24 14.51 19.24 13.57
N LEU A 25 13.53 18.91 12.72
CA LEU A 25 12.11 18.94 13.10
C LEU A 25 11.76 17.87 14.14
N GLU A 26 12.33 16.68 14.05
CA GLU A 26 12.18 15.62 15.05
C GLU A 26 12.72 16.05 16.42
N HIS A 27 13.81 16.82 16.44
CA HIS A 27 14.31 17.41 17.68
C HIS A 27 13.39 18.50 18.23
N LEU A 28 12.85 19.37 17.37
CA LEU A 28 11.92 20.42 17.80
C LEU A 28 10.64 19.87 18.42
N ASP A 29 10.15 18.72 17.94
CA ASP A 29 8.99 18.03 18.53
C ASP A 29 9.26 17.56 19.98
N GLN A 30 10.53 17.32 20.32
CA GLN A 30 10.94 16.76 21.62
C GLN A 30 11.58 17.79 22.56
N CYS A 31 11.84 19.03 22.09
CA CYS A 31 12.57 20.03 22.85
C CYS A 31 11.89 21.41 22.80
N ASP A 32 11.08 21.69 23.83
CA ASP A 32 10.36 22.95 24.00
C ASP A 32 11.28 24.19 23.96
N TYR A 33 12.49 24.09 24.53
CA TYR A 33 13.47 25.19 24.53
C TYR A 33 13.94 25.57 23.11
N CYS A 34 14.14 24.58 22.23
CA CYS A 34 14.54 24.85 20.84
C CYS A 34 13.37 25.37 20.01
N LEU A 35 12.14 24.94 20.33
CA LEU A 35 10.92 25.45 19.74
C LEU A 35 10.68 26.92 20.10
N GLU A 36 10.81 27.27 21.39
CA GLU A 36 10.67 28.65 21.86
C GLU A 36 11.70 29.58 21.21
N GLN A 37 12.96 29.15 21.11
CA GLN A 37 13.99 29.92 20.41
C GLN A 37 13.65 30.14 18.92
N LEU A 38 13.11 29.14 18.22
CA LEU A 38 12.69 29.30 16.82
C LEU A 38 11.58 30.35 16.69
N ILE A 39 10.60 30.31 17.59
CA ILE A 39 9.48 31.27 17.61
C ILE A 39 10.02 32.70 17.82
N GLU A 40 10.87 32.90 18.83
CA GLU A 40 11.46 34.21 19.14
C GLU A 40 12.26 34.79 17.95
N HIS A 41 13.06 33.96 17.28
CA HIS A 41 13.80 34.39 16.08
C HIS A 41 12.87 34.68 14.90
N SER A 42 11.77 33.94 14.75
CA SER A 42 10.80 34.17 13.67
C SER A 42 10.03 35.48 13.84
N GLU A 43 9.69 35.85 15.08
CA GLU A 43 8.97 37.10 15.36
C GLU A 43 9.83 38.33 15.06
N GLN A 44 11.14 38.24 15.27
CA GLN A 44 12.06 39.34 15.01
C GLN A 44 12.19 39.71 13.52
N ASP A 45 11.87 38.77 12.61
CA ASP A 45 11.88 38.95 11.15
C ASP A 45 10.50 39.30 10.55
N THR A 46 9.44 39.37 11.38
CA THR A 46 8.05 39.55 10.93
C THR A 46 7.61 41.01 10.73
N GLN A 47 8.54 41.94 10.50
CA GLN A 47 8.18 43.33 10.20
C GLN A 47 7.70 43.56 8.75
N THR A 48 7.23 42.51 8.07
CA THR A 48 6.60 42.60 6.75
C THR A 48 5.09 42.54 6.90
N VAL A 49 4.44 43.71 6.86
CA VAL A 49 2.98 43.81 6.84
C VAL A 49 2.47 43.12 5.59
N ALA A 50 1.79 41.99 5.75
CA ALA A 50 1.15 41.27 4.65
C ALA A 50 0.15 42.21 3.94
N PRO A 51 0.23 42.36 2.60
CA PRO A 51 -0.69 43.22 1.87
C PRO A 51 -2.16 42.82 2.07
N ALA A 52 -3.06 43.79 2.21
CA ALA A 52 -4.47 43.55 2.56
C ALA A 52 -5.20 42.58 1.61
N TYR A 53 -4.81 42.54 0.33
CA TYR A 53 -5.39 41.64 -0.69
C TYR A 53 -5.03 40.15 -0.46
N MET A 54 -3.98 39.87 0.31
CA MET A 54 -3.47 38.51 0.52
C MET A 54 -4.44 37.69 1.38
N LYS A 55 -5.06 38.32 2.40
CA LYS A 55 -6.06 37.69 3.26
C LYS A 55 -7.26 37.19 2.46
N GLU A 56 -7.84 38.03 1.61
CA GLU A 56 -9.00 37.65 0.80
C GLU A 56 -8.65 36.58 -0.25
N THR A 57 -7.46 36.66 -0.84
CA THR A 57 -7.00 35.68 -1.83
C THR A 57 -6.74 34.31 -1.20
N ILE A 58 -6.14 34.27 0.00
CA ILE A 58 -5.94 33.04 0.78
C ILE A 58 -7.29 32.48 1.19
N MET A 59 -8.21 33.30 1.69
CA MET A 59 -9.53 32.84 2.11
C MET A 59 -10.31 32.25 0.92
N LYS A 60 -10.28 32.90 -0.25
CA LYS A 60 -10.92 32.38 -1.47
C LYS A 60 -10.28 31.06 -1.95
N ARG A 61 -8.96 30.89 -1.84
CA ARG A 61 -8.26 29.64 -2.19
C ARG A 61 -8.44 28.53 -1.14
N ALA A 62 -8.44 28.82 0.14
CA ALA A 62 -8.70 27.85 1.20
C ALA A 62 -10.15 27.33 1.16
N THR A 63 -11.07 28.15 0.65
CA THR A 63 -12.47 27.76 0.40
C THR A 63 -12.69 27.20 -1.01
N ALA A 64 -11.65 27.16 -1.85
CA ALA A 64 -11.77 26.68 -3.22
C ALA A 64 -12.12 25.18 -3.26
N PRO A 65 -12.98 24.76 -4.21
CA PRO A 65 -13.58 23.43 -4.26
C PRO A 65 -12.59 22.29 -4.57
N ASP A 66 -11.35 22.60 -4.96
CA ASP A 66 -10.27 21.64 -5.23
C ASP A 66 -9.75 20.97 -3.93
N THR A 67 -9.72 21.71 -2.82
CA THR A 67 -9.39 21.16 -1.49
C THR A 67 -10.54 20.38 -0.86
N ARG A 68 -11.79 20.69 -1.21
CA ARG A 68 -12.98 19.95 -0.76
C ARG A 68 -13.16 18.62 -1.48
N ALA A 69 -12.81 18.54 -2.76
CA ALA A 69 -12.85 17.28 -3.52
C ALA A 69 -11.80 16.26 -3.03
N ARG A 70 -10.57 16.71 -2.75
CA ARG A 70 -9.53 15.85 -2.15
C ARG A 70 -9.87 15.42 -0.72
N LYS A 71 -10.41 16.33 0.10
CA LYS A 71 -10.80 15.99 1.49
C LYS A 71 -12.03 15.07 1.53
N ALA A 72 -12.99 15.26 0.64
CA ALA A 72 -14.15 14.36 0.52
C ALA A 72 -13.73 12.95 0.05
N ALA A 73 -12.84 12.84 -0.94
CA ALA A 73 -12.38 11.54 -1.45
C ALA A 73 -11.56 10.74 -0.42
N VAL A 74 -10.75 11.42 0.39
CA VAL A 74 -9.95 10.77 1.45
C VAL A 74 -10.82 10.34 2.63
N ASP A 75 -11.78 11.17 3.07
CA ASP A 75 -12.67 10.82 4.19
C ASP A 75 -13.65 9.68 3.81
N THR A 76 -14.08 9.62 2.53
CA THR A 76 -14.86 8.48 2.04
C THR A 76 -14.05 7.19 1.98
N THR A 77 -12.73 7.25 1.77
CA THR A 77 -11.88 6.06 1.66
C THR A 77 -11.62 5.38 3.01
N HIS A 78 -11.41 6.15 4.08
CA HIS A 78 -11.14 5.56 5.41
C HIS A 78 -12.39 4.87 5.99
N LYS A 79 -13.56 5.50 5.89
CA LYS A 79 -14.83 4.90 6.33
C LYS A 79 -15.16 3.64 5.52
N MET A 80 -14.94 3.67 4.21
CA MET A 80 -15.22 2.53 3.32
C MET A 80 -14.34 1.30 3.66
N ARG A 81 -13.11 1.50 4.12
CA ARG A 81 -12.26 0.41 4.59
C ARG A 81 -12.83 -0.30 5.82
N ILE A 82 -13.27 0.45 6.82
CA ILE A 82 -13.88 -0.10 8.05
C ILE A 82 -15.17 -0.84 7.71
N PHE A 83 -16.00 -0.31 6.80
CA PHE A 83 -17.21 -0.99 6.33
C PHE A 83 -16.90 -2.29 5.58
N TYR A 84 -15.87 -2.32 4.73
CA TYR A 84 -15.50 -3.52 3.98
C TYR A 84 -14.91 -4.62 4.89
N GLU A 85 -14.05 -4.24 5.84
CA GLU A 85 -13.49 -5.16 6.84
C GLU A 85 -14.59 -5.71 7.75
N GLY A 86 -15.54 -4.86 8.18
CA GLY A 86 -16.72 -5.28 8.93
C GLY A 86 -17.71 -6.16 8.12
N LEU A 87 -17.92 -5.85 6.83
CA LEU A 87 -18.79 -6.65 5.97
C LEU A 87 -18.21 -8.06 5.75
N ARG A 88 -16.88 -8.17 5.60
CA ARG A 88 -16.21 -9.47 5.45
C ARG A 88 -16.40 -10.37 6.68
N THR A 89 -16.35 -9.82 7.89
CA THR A 89 -16.58 -10.60 9.12
C THR A 89 -18.04 -11.00 9.24
N VAL A 90 -18.99 -10.09 8.99
CA VAL A 90 -20.43 -10.38 9.04
C VAL A 90 -20.82 -11.46 8.02
N VAL A 91 -20.32 -11.39 6.79
CA VAL A 91 -20.58 -12.40 5.75
C VAL A 91 -19.99 -13.75 6.17
N GLY A 92 -18.77 -13.78 6.71
CA GLY A 92 -18.16 -15.02 7.19
C GLY A 92 -18.95 -15.67 8.33
N VAL A 93 -19.41 -14.87 9.29
CA VAL A 93 -20.24 -15.34 10.42
C VAL A 93 -21.59 -15.85 9.91
N ALA A 94 -22.25 -15.14 9.00
CA ALA A 94 -23.52 -15.58 8.41
C ALA A 94 -23.36 -16.92 7.66
N LEU A 95 -22.29 -17.08 6.87
CA LEU A 95 -22.02 -18.32 6.13
C LEU A 95 -21.71 -19.49 7.08
N ALA A 96 -20.97 -19.23 8.17
CA ALA A 96 -20.71 -20.22 9.22
C ALA A 96 -21.99 -20.62 9.96
N LEU A 97 -22.87 -19.67 10.28
CA LEU A 97 -24.16 -19.94 10.90
C LEU A 97 -25.08 -20.74 9.97
N VAL A 98 -25.09 -20.44 8.67
CA VAL A 98 -25.85 -21.21 7.66
C VAL A 98 -25.30 -22.64 7.53
N MET A 99 -23.98 -22.81 7.52
CA MET A 99 -23.37 -24.15 7.54
C MET A 99 -23.71 -24.90 8.82
N LEU A 100 -23.65 -24.24 9.99
CA LEU A 100 -24.02 -24.84 11.28
C LEU A 100 -25.50 -25.18 11.36
N LEU A 101 -26.39 -24.36 10.82
CA LEU A 101 -27.83 -24.68 10.73
C LEU A 101 -28.07 -25.88 9.81
N SER A 102 -27.38 -25.94 8.68
CA SER A 102 -27.47 -27.05 7.73
C SER A 102 -26.97 -28.36 8.34
N LEU A 103 -25.92 -28.31 9.16
CA LEU A 103 -25.39 -29.46 9.91
C LEU A 103 -26.23 -29.80 11.15
N GLY A 104 -26.87 -28.81 11.78
CA GLY A 104 -27.74 -28.97 12.95
C GLY A 104 -29.08 -29.62 12.61
N GLN A 105 -29.57 -29.47 11.37
CA GLN A 105 -30.74 -30.20 10.88
C GLN A 105 -30.42 -31.64 10.45
N ALA A 106 -29.14 -31.97 10.20
CA ALA A 106 -28.72 -33.30 9.76
C ALA A 106 -28.35 -34.27 10.90
N ASN A 107 -28.42 -33.85 12.17
CA ASN A 107 -27.93 -34.67 13.30
C ASN A 107 -28.95 -34.88 14.44
N PHE A 108 -30.24 -35.04 14.12
CA PHE A 108 -31.23 -35.50 15.09
C PHE A 108 -31.54 -37.00 15.07
N PHE A 109 -30.88 -37.81 14.22
CA PHE A 109 -30.99 -39.26 14.31
C PHE A 109 -29.66 -39.97 14.09
N THR A 110 -29.27 -40.72 15.13
CA THR A 110 -28.36 -41.88 15.17
C THR A 110 -26.87 -41.59 15.47
N PRO A 111 -26.34 -42.09 16.61
CA PRO A 111 -24.91 -42.05 16.91
C PRO A 111 -24.22 -43.22 16.19
N GLN A 112 -23.45 -42.95 15.12
CA GLN A 112 -22.44 -43.89 14.61
C GLN A 112 -21.20 -43.15 14.09
N VAL A 113 -20.05 -43.58 14.59
CA VAL A 113 -18.68 -43.21 14.18
C VAL A 113 -18.02 -44.52 13.68
N PRO A 114 -17.05 -44.57 12.75
CA PRO A 114 -16.78 -43.79 11.53
C PRO A 114 -16.56 -44.71 10.28
N LYS A 115 -16.78 -44.24 9.04
CA LYS A 115 -16.27 -44.89 7.81
C LYS A 115 -16.03 -43.86 6.69
N SER A 116 -14.84 -43.28 6.67
CA SER A 116 -14.41 -42.42 5.56
C SER A 116 -12.87 -42.37 5.47
N ALA A 117 -12.24 -43.55 5.41
CA ALA A 117 -10.80 -43.69 5.14
C ALA A 117 -10.49 -44.27 3.75
N THR A 118 -11.50 -44.52 2.91
CA THR A 118 -11.32 -45.22 1.62
C THR A 118 -11.64 -44.40 0.37
N GLU A 119 -12.39 -43.29 0.46
CA GLU A 119 -12.67 -42.42 -0.70
C GLU A 119 -11.67 -41.25 -0.84
N ALA A 120 -10.98 -40.88 0.23
CA ALA A 120 -10.07 -39.73 0.26
C ALA A 120 -8.70 -39.98 -0.40
N THR A 121 -8.40 -41.23 -0.77
CA THR A 121 -7.15 -41.64 -1.45
C THR A 121 -7.28 -41.61 -2.97
N ALA A 122 -8.43 -42.00 -3.53
CA ALA A 122 -8.70 -41.94 -4.97
C ALA A 122 -8.76 -40.48 -5.48
N ALA A 123 -9.52 -39.62 -4.78
CA ALA A 123 -9.62 -38.20 -5.13
C ALA A 123 -8.28 -37.44 -4.99
N ARG A 124 -7.41 -37.86 -4.05
CA ARG A 124 -6.05 -37.29 -3.90
C ARG A 124 -5.09 -37.72 -5.01
N GLN A 125 -5.26 -38.92 -5.56
CA GLN A 125 -4.43 -39.42 -6.65
C GLN A 125 -4.74 -38.67 -7.96
N GLU A 126 -6.02 -38.43 -8.24
CA GLU A 126 -6.49 -37.70 -9.41
C GLU A 126 -6.13 -36.21 -9.37
N ALA A 127 -6.28 -35.56 -8.21
CA ALA A 127 -5.85 -34.17 -8.04
C ALA A 127 -4.33 -34.01 -8.25
N ARG A 128 -3.53 -35.00 -7.82
CA ARG A 128 -2.07 -35.00 -8.01
C ARG A 128 -1.66 -35.24 -9.46
N SER A 129 -2.34 -36.11 -10.20
CA SER A 129 -2.04 -36.34 -11.62
C SER A 129 -2.44 -35.14 -12.48
N SER A 130 -3.58 -34.51 -12.19
CA SER A 130 -4.04 -33.28 -12.85
C SER A 130 -3.10 -32.10 -12.62
N LEU A 131 -2.60 -31.91 -11.39
CA LEU A 131 -1.62 -30.85 -11.10
C LEU A 131 -0.27 -31.11 -11.77
N ARG A 132 0.18 -32.37 -11.86
CA ARG A 132 1.41 -32.73 -12.57
C ARG A 132 1.30 -32.53 -14.08
N SER A 133 0.17 -32.89 -14.70
CA SER A 133 -0.02 -32.65 -16.14
C SER A 133 -0.09 -31.16 -16.47
N PHE A 134 -0.77 -30.38 -15.63
CA PHE A 134 -0.81 -28.92 -15.74
C PHE A 134 0.60 -28.31 -15.59
N SER A 135 1.34 -28.71 -14.56
CA SER A 135 2.71 -28.25 -14.33
C SER A 135 3.65 -28.56 -15.51
N ASN A 136 3.56 -29.76 -16.08
CA ASN A 136 4.36 -30.13 -17.23
C ASN A 136 3.98 -29.30 -18.47
N SER A 137 2.67 -29.07 -18.70
CA SER A 137 2.21 -28.24 -19.82
C SER A 137 2.63 -26.77 -19.71
N LEU A 138 2.69 -26.22 -18.49
CA LEU A 138 3.18 -24.86 -18.25
C LEU A 138 4.68 -24.75 -18.50
N THR A 139 5.47 -25.71 -17.99
CA THR A 139 6.92 -25.77 -18.20
C THR A 139 7.27 -25.90 -19.68
N ASP A 140 6.58 -26.78 -20.41
CA ASP A 140 6.84 -27.00 -21.85
C ASP A 140 6.50 -25.75 -22.67
N GLY A 141 5.39 -25.06 -22.34
CA GLY A 141 5.03 -23.79 -22.96
C GLY A 141 6.05 -22.69 -22.69
N LEU A 142 6.60 -22.62 -21.47
CA LEU A 142 7.59 -21.63 -21.07
C LEU A 142 8.95 -21.89 -21.71
N CYS A 143 9.41 -23.15 -21.75
CA CYS A 143 10.66 -23.55 -22.40
C CYS A 143 10.58 -23.35 -23.93
N SER A 144 9.45 -23.65 -24.56
CA SER A 144 9.26 -23.37 -25.99
C SER A 144 9.27 -21.87 -26.29
N GLY A 145 8.60 -21.07 -25.45
CA GLY A 145 8.59 -19.61 -25.59
C GLY A 145 9.98 -18.99 -25.38
N SER A 146 10.73 -19.47 -24.39
CA SER A 146 12.08 -18.99 -24.10
C SER A 146 13.08 -19.38 -25.17
N GLN A 147 12.98 -20.59 -25.74
CA GLN A 147 13.85 -21.02 -26.84
C GLN A 147 13.60 -20.19 -28.11
N LYS A 148 12.34 -19.88 -28.44
CA LYS A 148 12.02 -18.95 -29.54
C LYS A 148 12.57 -17.57 -29.29
N LEU A 149 12.46 -17.05 -28.06
CA LEU A 149 12.99 -15.75 -27.70
C LEU A 149 14.53 -15.72 -27.79
N ALA A 150 15.21 -16.78 -27.36
CA ALA A 150 16.65 -16.92 -27.51
C ALA A 150 17.06 -16.99 -28.99
N GLU A 151 16.29 -17.67 -29.83
CA GLU A 151 16.50 -17.72 -31.28
C GLU A 151 16.32 -16.34 -31.94
N TYR A 152 15.29 -15.59 -31.54
CA TYR A 152 15.10 -14.19 -31.98
C TYR A 152 16.28 -13.29 -31.57
N ILE A 153 16.75 -13.39 -30.33
CA ILE A 153 17.90 -12.61 -29.86
C ILE A 153 19.16 -13.00 -30.62
N ASN A 154 19.39 -14.29 -30.84
CA ASN A 154 20.56 -14.75 -31.60
C ASN A 154 20.48 -14.32 -33.07
N ASN A 155 19.30 -14.35 -33.69
CA ASN A 155 19.11 -13.88 -35.06
C ASN A 155 19.32 -12.36 -35.19
N LEU A 156 18.76 -11.59 -34.25
CA LEU A 156 18.98 -10.14 -34.17
C LEU A 156 20.45 -9.81 -33.92
N SER A 157 21.09 -10.53 -32.99
CA SER A 157 22.52 -10.40 -32.71
C SER A 157 23.35 -10.68 -33.97
N ASN A 158 23.06 -11.77 -34.68
CA ASN A 158 23.77 -12.16 -35.90
C ASN A 158 23.53 -11.16 -37.06
N THR A 159 22.33 -10.57 -37.15
CA THR A 159 22.01 -9.52 -38.13
C THR A 159 22.74 -8.21 -37.83
N ILE A 160 22.91 -7.87 -36.54
CA ILE A 160 23.60 -6.65 -36.10
C ILE A 160 25.13 -6.82 -36.18
N THR A 161 25.67 -7.99 -35.81
CA THR A 161 27.13 -8.23 -35.79
C THR A 161 27.71 -8.63 -37.13
N ASN A 162 26.96 -9.34 -37.99
CA ASN A 162 27.49 -9.80 -39.27
C ASN A 162 27.16 -8.87 -40.45
N GLY A 163 26.61 -7.68 -40.18
CA GLY A 163 26.29 -6.65 -41.17
C GLY A 163 25.16 -7.09 -42.10
N GLY A 164 23.93 -6.69 -41.80
CA GLY A 164 22.80 -6.84 -42.71
C GLY A 164 23.15 -6.32 -44.11
N ASN A 165 22.92 -7.18 -45.12
CA ASN A 165 23.08 -6.84 -46.52
C ASN A 165 22.11 -5.73 -46.94
#